data_AF-S5YSZ0-F1
#
_entry.id   AF-S5YSZ0-F1
#
_cell.length_a   1.000
_cell.length_b   1.000
_cell.length_c   1.000
_cell.angle_alpha   90.00
_cell.angle_beta   90.00
_cell.angle_gamma   90.00
#
_symmetry.space_group_name_H-M   'P 1'
#
loop_
_entity.id
_entity.type
_entity.pdbx_description
1 polymer ?
#
loop_
_entity_poly.entity_id
_entity_poly.type
_entity_poly.pdbx_seq_one_letter_code
_entity_poly.pdbx_strand_id
1 'polypeptide(L)'
;KELRLKFEEIKDYFQSQDDDLSIQLLSSDLLEEIKGSLGCQSVSEMMGFYMDEVLPSAMRSSSQHQHSVGDLGNLLLSLRAMMRRCHRFFTCEERSRSMEHIKETFSRMKKNGIYKAMG
;
A
#
# COMPACT_ATOMS: atom_id res chain seq x y z
N LYS A 1 -2.50 15.52 0.58
CA LYS A 1 -1.28 16.34 0.80
C LYS A 1 -0.52 15.85 2.04
N GLU A 2 -1.19 15.77 3.19
CA GLU A 2 -0.59 15.29 4.46
C GLU A 2 0.04 13.89 4.36
N LEU A 3 -0.66 12.92 3.75
CA LEU A 3 -0.14 11.57 3.58
C LEU A 3 1.22 11.53 2.84
N ARG A 4 1.40 12.41 1.84
CA ARG A 4 2.68 12.54 1.11
C ARG A 4 3.76 13.16 1.98
N LEU A 5 3.43 14.22 2.73
CA LEU A 5 4.40 14.85 3.65
C LEU A 5 4.86 13.88 4.73
N LYS A 6 3.95 13.08 5.28
CA LYS A 6 4.28 12.10 6.30
C LYS A 6 5.14 10.96 5.77
N PHE A 7 4.91 10.57 4.51
CA PHE A 7 5.73 9.58 3.83
C PHE A 7 7.19 10.03 3.65
N GLU A 8 7.44 11.31 3.35
CA GLU A 8 8.82 11.82 3.19
C GLU A 8 9.67 11.63 4.46
N GLU A 9 9.08 11.56 5.67
CA GLU A 9 9.82 11.31 6.92
C GLU A 9 10.47 9.92 6.98
N ILE A 10 9.95 8.95 6.23
CA ILE A 10 10.36 7.54 6.29
C ILE A 10 10.90 7.01 4.96
N LYS A 11 10.73 7.77 3.87
CA LYS A 11 11.06 7.36 2.50
C LYS A 11 12.50 6.87 2.37
N ASP A 12 13.45 7.69 2.81
CA ASP A 12 14.88 7.38 2.65
C ASP A 12 15.29 6.10 3.40
N TYR A 13 14.66 5.84 4.55
CA TYR A 13 14.88 4.59 5.29
C TYR A 13 14.39 3.39 4.50
N PHE A 14 13.13 3.37 4.05
CA PHE A 14 12.59 2.19 3.34
C PHE A 14 13.24 1.98 1.97
N GLN A 15 13.55 3.06 1.23
CA GLN A 15 14.25 2.98 -0.05
C GLN A 15 15.70 2.49 0.09
N SER A 16 16.41 2.89 1.14
CA SER A 16 17.79 2.42 1.36
C SER A 16 17.89 0.96 1.83
N GLN A 17 16.77 0.35 2.25
CA GLN A 17 16.69 -1.06 2.63
C GLN A 17 16.11 -1.95 1.52
N ASP A 18 15.65 -1.37 0.41
CA ASP A 18 15.11 -2.09 -0.73
C ASP A 18 16.23 -2.51 -1.70
N ASP A 19 16.71 -3.75 -1.54
CA ASP A 19 17.77 -4.31 -2.39
C ASP A 19 17.24 -4.86 -3.74
N ASP A 20 15.92 -5.01 -3.89
CA ASP A 20 15.30 -5.67 -5.04
C ASP A 20 14.88 -4.67 -6.12
N LEU A 21 15.83 -3.86 -6.61
CA LEU A 21 15.57 -2.76 -7.57
C LEU A 21 15.03 -3.24 -8.94
N SER A 22 15.23 -4.51 -9.29
CA SER A 22 14.72 -5.10 -10.53
C SER A 22 13.22 -5.42 -10.50
N ILE A 23 12.63 -5.45 -9.30
CA ILE A 23 11.21 -5.76 -9.10
C ILE A 23 10.46 -4.44 -8.93
N GLN A 24 9.48 -4.22 -9.79
CA GLN A 24 8.47 -3.19 -9.61
C GLN A 24 7.22 -3.84 -9.01
N LEU A 25 7.02 -3.69 -7.69
CA LEU A 25 5.88 -4.30 -7.01
C LEU A 25 4.55 -3.71 -7.50
N LEU A 26 4.48 -2.38 -7.62
CA LEU A 26 3.30 -1.68 -8.15
C LEU A 26 3.52 -1.33 -9.63
N SER A 27 3.00 -2.18 -10.52
CA SER A 27 3.21 -2.07 -11.98
C SER A 27 2.21 -1.13 -12.67
N SER A 28 2.43 -0.87 -13.96
CA SER A 28 1.48 -0.14 -14.81
C SER A 28 0.13 -0.83 -14.92
N ASP A 29 0.08 -2.15 -14.81
CA ASP A 29 -1.15 -2.93 -14.97
C ASP A 29 -2.16 -2.59 -13.87
N LEU A 30 -1.67 -2.41 -12.64
CA LEU A 30 -2.48 -1.91 -11.54
C LEU A 30 -3.07 -0.53 -11.84
N LEU A 31 -2.27 0.37 -12.42
CA LEU A 31 -2.74 1.72 -12.76
C LEU A 31 -3.84 1.67 -13.83
N GLU A 32 -3.70 0.82 -14.84
CA GLU A 32 -4.73 0.63 -15.86
C GLU A 32 -5.99 -0.03 -15.28
N GLU A 33 -5.85 -0.97 -14.34
CA GLU A 33 -6.98 -1.57 -13.64
C GLU A 33 -7.72 -0.55 -12.76
N ILE A 34 -6.98 0.36 -12.10
CA ILE A 34 -7.54 1.48 -11.32
C ILE A 34 -8.37 2.43 -12.21
N LYS A 35 -7.95 2.64 -13.46
CA LYS A 35 -8.68 3.50 -14.42
C LYS A 35 -9.88 2.79 -15.04
N GLY A 36 -9.91 1.46 -15.01
CA GLY A 36 -10.95 0.63 -15.61
C GLY A 36 -12.18 0.41 -14.72
N SER A 37 -13.00 -0.55 -15.12
CA SER A 37 -14.21 -0.95 -14.38
C SER A 37 -13.91 -1.55 -13.00
N LEU A 38 -12.71 -2.11 -12.81
CA LEU A 38 -12.26 -2.71 -11.56
C LEU A 38 -11.59 -1.71 -10.60
N GLY A 39 -11.64 -0.41 -10.90
CA GLY A 39 -10.88 0.58 -10.14
C GLY A 39 -11.30 0.70 -8.67
N CYS A 40 -12.62 0.60 -8.41
CA CYS A 40 -13.16 0.52 -7.06
C CYS A 40 -12.51 -0.61 -6.26
N GLN A 41 -12.55 -1.82 -6.82
CA GLN A 41 -12.01 -3.00 -6.15
C GLN A 41 -10.51 -2.87 -5.97
N SER A 42 -9.77 -2.51 -7.02
CA SER A 42 -8.32 -2.40 -6.99
C SER A 42 -7.86 -1.48 -5.87
N VAL A 43 -8.49 -0.31 -5.74
CA VAL A 43 -8.15 0.64 -4.67
C VAL A 43 -8.58 0.11 -3.30
N SER A 44 -9.76 -0.50 -3.18
CA SER A 44 -10.24 -1.09 -1.92
C SER A 44 -9.32 -2.20 -1.41
N GLU A 45 -8.92 -3.11 -2.29
CA GLU A 45 -7.99 -4.19 -1.99
C GLU A 45 -6.59 -3.66 -1.69
N MET A 46 -6.12 -2.65 -2.41
CA MET A 46 -4.84 -2.00 -2.13
C MET A 46 -4.82 -1.37 -0.74
N MET A 47 -5.87 -0.63 -0.39
CA MET A 47 -6.00 -0.04 0.95
C MET A 47 -6.03 -1.11 2.05
N GLY A 48 -6.74 -2.22 1.83
CA GLY A 48 -6.74 -3.36 2.73
C GLY A 48 -5.34 -3.96 2.88
N PHE A 49 -4.67 -4.27 1.77
CA PHE A 49 -3.32 -4.82 1.75
C PHE A 49 -2.32 -3.96 2.54
N TYR A 50 -2.30 -2.64 2.32
CA TYR A 50 -1.40 -1.77 3.06
C TYR A 50 -1.74 -1.67 4.55
N MET A 51 -3.02 -1.58 4.89
CA MET A 51 -3.46 -1.47 6.28
C MET A 51 -3.27 -2.75 7.08
N ASP A 52 -3.55 -3.89 6.47
CA ASP A 52 -3.67 -5.16 7.17
C ASP A 52 -2.35 -5.96 7.12
N GLU A 53 -1.52 -5.75 6.09
CA GLU A 53 -0.28 -6.53 5.89
C GLU A 53 0.99 -5.67 5.94
N VAL A 54 1.07 -4.61 5.12
CA VAL A 54 2.32 -3.83 4.94
C VAL A 54 2.65 -2.98 6.17
N LEU A 55 1.76 -2.07 6.57
CA LEU A 55 2.01 -1.12 7.65
C LEU A 55 2.27 -1.81 9.00
N PRO A 56 1.48 -2.83 9.43
CA PRO A 56 1.77 -3.54 10.67
C PRO A 56 3.14 -4.23 10.65
N SER A 57 3.58 -4.70 9.48
CA SER A 57 4.89 -5.34 9.31
C SER A 57 6.03 -4.31 9.30
N ALA A 58 5.83 -3.16 8.66
CA ALA A 58 6.76 -2.03 8.67
C ALA A 58 6.95 -1.42 10.06
N MET A 59 5.90 -1.35 10.88
CA MET A 59 6.02 -0.91 12.28
C MET A 59 6.92 -1.84 13.11
N ARG A 60 6.98 -3.13 12.76
CA ARG A 60 7.85 -4.11 13.43
C ARG A 60 9.29 -4.11 12.90
N SER A 61 9.55 -3.54 11.72
CA SER A 61 10.88 -3.57 11.10
C SER A 61 11.82 -2.46 11.60
N SER A 62 11.30 -1.39 12.19
CA SER A 62 12.11 -0.30 12.74
C SER A 62 11.44 0.38 13.94
N SER A 63 12.08 0.30 15.12
CA SER A 63 11.62 1.01 16.32
C SER A 63 11.73 2.53 16.16
N GLN A 64 12.73 3.02 15.44
CA GLN A 64 12.95 4.45 15.19
C GLN A 64 11.82 5.07 14.34
N HIS A 65 11.32 4.35 13.33
CA HIS A 65 10.30 4.87 12.42
C HIS A 65 8.88 4.42 12.79
N GLN A 66 8.71 3.63 13.86
CA GLN A 66 7.43 3.08 14.27
C GLN A 66 6.34 4.14 14.44
N HIS A 67 6.67 5.31 15.01
CA HIS A 67 5.72 6.41 15.19
C HIS A 67 5.29 7.02 13.85
N SER A 68 6.23 7.34 12.97
CA SER A 68 5.93 7.92 11.65
C SER A 68 5.15 6.95 10.75
N VAL A 69 5.45 5.65 10.81
CA VAL A 69 4.66 4.60 10.13
C VAL A 69 3.24 4.51 10.71
N GLY A 70 3.10 4.59 12.04
CA GLY A 70 1.79 4.60 12.72
C GLY A 70 0.93 5.80 12.31
N ASP A 71 1.53 6.99 12.28
CA ASP A 71 0.85 8.21 11.82
C ASP A 71 0.41 8.11 10.36
N LEU A 72 1.26 7.56 9.49
CA LEU A 72 0.92 7.30 8.09
C LEU A 72 -0.28 6.35 7.99
N GLY A 73 -0.32 5.30 8.81
CA GLY A 73 -1.44 4.39 8.92
C GLY A 73 -2.74 5.05 9.37
N ASN A 74 -2.68 5.98 10.33
CA ASN A 74 -3.85 6.74 10.78
C ASN A 74 -4.41 7.66 9.67
N LEU A 75 -3.53 8.29 8.88
CA LEU A 75 -3.93 9.08 7.72
C LEU A 75 -4.61 8.20 6.65
N LEU A 76 -4.05 7.02 6.37
CA LEU A 76 -4.62 6.08 5.40
C LEU A 76 -5.96 5.53 5.87
N LEU A 77 -6.11 5.21 7.16
CA LEU A 77 -7.38 4.78 7.76
C LEU A 77 -8.45 5.87 7.63
N SER A 78 -8.08 7.13 7.89
CA SER A 78 -8.98 8.27 7.73
C SER A 78 -9.44 8.44 6.27
N LEU A 79 -8.52 8.26 5.32
CA LEU A 79 -8.83 8.29 3.89
C LEU A 79 -9.78 7.14 3.51
N ARG A 80 -9.52 5.91 3.97
CA ARG A 80 -10.39 4.75 3.74
C ARG A 80 -11.79 4.99 4.29
N ALA A 81 -11.91 5.57 5.49
CA ALA A 81 -13.19 5.90 6.10
C ALA A 81 -13.95 6.96 5.29
N MET A 82 -13.25 7.98 4.77
CA MET A 82 -13.84 9.00 3.91
C MET A 82 -14.38 8.38 2.61
N MET A 83 -13.60 7.52 1.96
CA MET A 83 -14.00 6.83 0.72
C MET A 83 -15.21 5.91 0.94
N ARG A 84 -15.26 5.19 2.06
CA ARG A 84 -16.42 4.38 2.44
C ARG A 84 -17.68 5.22 2.62
N ARG A 85 -17.59 6.41 3.22
CA ARG A 85 -18.74 7.32 3.39
C ARG A 85 -19.24 7.88 2.05
N CYS A 86 -18.39 7.97 1.05
CA CYS A 86 -18.75 8.35 -0.33
C CYS A 86 -19.42 7.20 -1.12
N HIS A 87 -20.01 6.21 -0.44
CA HIS A 87 -20.49 4.89 -0.90
C HIS A 87 -21.34 4.83 -2.18
N ARG A 88 -21.80 5.97 -2.74
CA ARG A 88 -22.48 5.99 -4.05
C ARG A 88 -21.54 5.69 -5.23
N PHE A 89 -20.23 5.81 -5.06
CA PHE A 89 -19.23 5.56 -6.12
C PHE A 89 -18.41 4.27 -5.91
N PHE A 90 -18.65 3.53 -4.82
CA PHE A 90 -17.80 2.41 -4.39
C PHE A 90 -18.55 1.06 -4.30
N THR A 91 -19.35 0.71 -5.31
CA THR A 91 -19.81 -0.68 -5.50
C THR A 91 -18.65 -1.49 -6.07
N CYS A 92 -17.99 -2.29 -5.24
CA CYS A 92 -16.94 -3.21 -5.69
C CYS A 92 -17.44 -4.65 -5.52
N GLU A 93 -17.49 -5.44 -6.60
CA GLU A 93 -18.11 -6.78 -6.59
C GLU A 93 -17.16 -7.90 -7.05
N GLU A 94 -16.15 -7.59 -7.87
CA GLU A 94 -15.19 -8.59 -8.39
C GLU A 94 -13.83 -8.46 -7.72
N ARG A 95 -12.94 -9.46 -7.82
CA ARG A 95 -11.55 -9.39 -7.32
C ARG A 95 -10.61 -8.77 -8.34
N SER A 96 -9.61 -8.04 -7.85
CA SER A 96 -8.57 -7.43 -8.69
C SER A 96 -7.47 -8.43 -9.05
N ARG A 97 -7.23 -8.64 -10.36
CA ARG A 97 -6.16 -9.54 -10.84
C ARG A 97 -4.78 -8.95 -10.55
N SER A 98 -4.64 -7.64 -10.74
CA SER A 98 -3.39 -6.93 -10.43
C SER A 98 -3.06 -7.05 -8.95
N MET A 99 -4.04 -6.94 -8.05
CA MET A 99 -3.81 -7.08 -6.62
C MET A 99 -3.43 -8.50 -6.19
N GLU A 100 -3.97 -9.53 -6.85
CA GLU A 100 -3.55 -10.92 -6.63
C GLU A 100 -2.05 -11.08 -6.92
N HIS A 101 -1.61 -10.61 -8.10
CA HIS A 101 -0.20 -10.68 -8.48
C HIS A 101 0.73 -9.89 -7.53
N ILE A 102 0.28 -8.74 -7.05
CA ILE A 102 1.02 -7.92 -6.07
C ILE A 102 1.20 -8.67 -4.76
N LYS A 103 0.14 -9.27 -4.22
CA LYS A 103 0.19 -10.04 -2.97
C LYS A 103 1.10 -11.27 -3.10
N GLU A 104 1.02 -11.97 -4.23
CA GLU A 104 1.91 -13.10 -4.53
C GLU A 104 3.38 -12.68 -4.60
N THR A 105 3.66 -11.58 -5.30
CA THR A 105 5.02 -11.05 -5.43
C THR A 105 5.55 -10.59 -4.08
N PHE A 106 4.76 -9.83 -3.31
CA PHE A 106 5.10 -9.41 -1.95
C PHE A 106 5.42 -10.61 -1.05
N SER A 107 4.58 -11.65 -1.09
CA SER A 107 4.79 -12.88 -0.30
C SER A 107 6.10 -13.58 -0.67
N ARG A 108 6.41 -13.68 -1.97
CA ARG A 108 7.67 -14.26 -2.47
C ARG A 108 8.91 -13.49 -2.02
N MET A 109 8.81 -12.17 -1.87
CA MET A 109 9.92 -11.32 -1.41
C MET A 109 10.20 -11.43 0.10
N LYS A 110 9.35 -12.14 0.87
CA LYS A 110 9.52 -12.36 2.30
C LYS A 110 9.72 -11.02 3.05
N LYS A 111 10.86 -10.86 3.74
CA LYS A 111 11.18 -9.65 4.51
C LYS A 111 11.41 -8.42 3.61
N ASN A 112 11.99 -8.61 2.42
CA ASN A 112 12.24 -7.51 1.48
C ASN A 112 10.95 -6.92 0.91
N GLY A 113 9.87 -7.71 0.87
CA GLY A 113 8.56 -7.23 0.42
C GLY A 113 8.10 -5.99 1.19
N ILE A 114 8.42 -5.89 2.48
CA ILE A 114 8.07 -4.75 3.34
C ILE A 114 8.79 -3.48 2.86
N TYR A 115 10.10 -3.56 2.63
CA TYR A 115 10.91 -2.41 2.19
C TYR A 115 10.50 -1.97 0.79
N LYS A 116 10.29 -2.91 -0.13
CA LYS A 116 9.77 -2.66 -1.49
C LYS A 116 8.36 -2.04 -1.49
N ALA A 117 7.46 -2.48 -0.61
CA ALA A 117 6.10 -1.96 -0.55
C ALA A 117 6.03 -0.56 0.10
N MET A 118 6.94 -0.28 1.03
CA MET A 118 7.02 1.01 1.71
C MET A 118 7.87 2.04 0.96
N GLY A 119 8.86 1.61 0.17
CA GLY A 119 9.82 2.46 -0.55
C GLY A 119 9.27 3.10 -1.81
#